data_AF-A0A4R5P6M1-F1
#
_entry.id   AF-A0A4R5P6M1-F1
#
_cell.length_a   1.000
_cell.length_b   1.000
_cell.length_c   1.000
_cell.angle_alpha   90.00
_cell.angle_beta   90.00
_cell.angle_gamma   90.00
#
_symmetry.space_group_name_H-M   'P 1'
#
loop_
_entity.id
_entity.type
_entity.pdbx_description
1 polymer ?
#
loop_
_entity_poly.entity_id
_entity_poly.type
_entity_poly.pdbx_seq_one_letter_code
_entity_poly.pdbx_strand_id
1 'polypeptide(L)'
;MMNTETVLQLVAAERQRQQDKWGEQNHQNINPDMWGYSPTTAARFYCVPTAAEAKMRTDSRARCGHVTWADILIEELAEAIEAATLLEDAIDVAGYEQTARRVLIEELVQVAAVAVQWAEKLGGGE
;
A
#
# COMPACT_ATOMS: atom_id res chain seq x y z
N MET A 1 24.78 -9.98 2.52
CA MET A 1 24.20 -8.67 2.17
C MET A 1 22.88 -8.95 1.50
N MET A 2 21.80 -8.39 2.03
CA MET A 2 20.45 -8.59 1.50
C MET A 2 20.22 -7.59 0.37
N ASN A 3 20.10 -8.10 -0.86
CA ASN A 3 19.83 -7.30 -2.05
C ASN A 3 18.39 -7.53 -2.53
N THR A 4 17.95 -6.74 -3.51
CA THR A 4 16.59 -6.80 -4.06
C THR A 4 16.18 -8.20 -4.48
N GLU A 5 17.06 -8.90 -5.20
CA GLU A 5 16.79 -10.27 -5.66
C GLU A 5 16.51 -11.21 -4.48
N THR A 6 17.34 -11.15 -3.44
CA THR A 6 17.17 -11.97 -2.23
C THR A 6 15.85 -11.66 -1.52
N VAL A 7 15.50 -10.38 -1.39
CA VAL A 7 14.22 -9.98 -0.76
C VAL A 7 13.04 -10.47 -1.59
N LEU A 8 13.08 -10.31 -2.92
CA LEU A 8 12.00 -10.75 -3.80
C LEU A 8 11.82 -12.29 -3.78
N GLN A 9 12.89 -13.06 -3.61
CA GLN A 9 12.80 -14.50 -3.39
C GLN A 9 12.07 -14.84 -2.07
N LEU A 10 12.35 -14.09 -0.99
CA LEU A 10 11.62 -14.26 0.28
C LEU A 10 10.15 -13.86 0.17
N VAL A 11 9.83 -12.80 -0.58
CA VAL A 11 8.46 -12.40 -0.89
C VAL A 11 7.75 -13.47 -1.69
N ALA A 12 8.40 -14.06 -2.70
CA ALA A 12 7.84 -15.17 -3.47
C ALA A 12 7.53 -16.39 -2.59
N ALA A 13 8.44 -16.74 -1.67
CA ALA A 13 8.20 -17.80 -0.70
C ALA A 13 7.06 -17.46 0.28
N GLU A 14 6.93 -16.19 0.68
CA GLU A 14 5.81 -15.72 1.50
C GLU A 14 4.48 -15.87 0.75
N ARG A 15 4.41 -15.47 -0.52
CA ARG A 15 3.19 -15.62 -1.34
C ARG A 15 2.69 -17.06 -1.40
N GLN A 16 3.59 -18.05 -1.45
CA GLN A 16 3.19 -19.45 -1.34
C GLN A 16 2.60 -19.77 0.04
N ARG A 17 3.20 -19.30 1.13
CA ARG A 17 2.61 -19.46 2.48
C ARG A 17 1.24 -18.77 2.60
N GLN A 18 1.05 -17.63 1.93
CA GLN A 18 -0.24 -16.96 1.89
C GLN A 18 -1.28 -17.79 1.13
N GLN A 19 -0.92 -18.34 -0.03
CA GLN A 19 -1.76 -19.26 -0.80
C GLN A 19 -2.13 -20.49 0.03
N ASP A 20 -1.19 -21.08 0.75
CA ASP A 20 -1.42 -22.25 1.59
C ASP A 20 -2.35 -21.92 2.78
N LYS A 21 -2.28 -20.69 3.29
CA LYS A 21 -3.05 -20.24 4.46
C LYS A 21 -4.46 -19.75 4.11
N TRP A 22 -4.59 -18.96 3.05
CA TRP A 22 -5.83 -18.24 2.71
C TRP A 22 -6.50 -18.74 1.42
N GLY A 23 -5.86 -19.65 0.67
CA GLY A 23 -6.43 -20.20 -0.54
C GLY A 23 -6.41 -19.20 -1.70
N GLU A 24 -7.48 -19.19 -2.51
CA GLU A 24 -7.59 -18.34 -3.70
C GLU A 24 -7.42 -16.85 -3.36
N GLN A 25 -6.48 -16.20 -4.05
CA GLN A 25 -6.10 -14.80 -3.81
C GLN A 25 -6.96 -13.81 -4.60
N ASN A 26 -8.27 -14.06 -4.67
CA ASN A 26 -9.25 -13.17 -5.31
C ASN A 26 -10.03 -12.40 -4.23
N HIS A 27 -9.28 -11.74 -3.34
CA HIS A 27 -9.84 -10.96 -2.24
C HIS A 27 -10.30 -9.59 -2.73
N GLN A 28 -11.35 -9.05 -2.10
CA GLN A 28 -11.79 -7.68 -2.33
C GLN A 28 -10.71 -6.69 -1.89
N ASN A 29 -10.57 -5.56 -2.58
CA ASN A 29 -9.52 -4.57 -2.28
C ASN A 29 -9.73 -3.94 -0.89
N ILE A 30 -10.99 -3.62 -0.56
CA ILE A 30 -11.43 -3.11 0.74
C ILE A 30 -12.71 -3.85 1.19
N ASN A 31 -13.12 -3.62 2.44
CA ASN A 31 -14.34 -4.18 2.99
C ASN A 31 -15.54 -3.68 2.16
N PRO A 32 -16.40 -4.58 1.65
CA PRO A 32 -17.62 -4.21 0.93
C PRO A 32 -18.54 -3.25 1.68
N ASP A 33 -18.54 -3.26 3.01
CA ASP A 33 -19.32 -2.31 3.83
C ASP A 33 -18.90 -0.85 3.61
N MET A 34 -17.70 -0.61 3.07
CA MET A 34 -17.14 0.70 2.78
C MET A 34 -17.34 1.16 1.33
N TRP A 35 -17.94 0.34 0.45
CA TRP A 35 -18.22 0.75 -0.93
C TRP A 35 -19.21 1.91 -0.97
N GLY A 36 -18.96 2.90 -1.83
CA GLY A 36 -19.76 4.13 -1.92
C GLY A 36 -19.54 5.12 -0.77
N TYR A 37 -18.66 4.82 0.19
CA TYR A 37 -18.23 5.77 1.20
C TYR A 37 -16.94 6.48 0.78
N SER A 38 -16.75 7.70 1.30
CA SER A 38 -15.54 8.48 1.01
C SER A 38 -14.26 7.75 1.45
N PRO A 39 -13.10 8.01 0.79
CA PRO A 39 -11.80 7.51 1.23
C PRO A 39 -11.46 7.80 2.70
N THR A 40 -11.95 8.93 3.23
CA THR A 40 -11.79 9.26 4.66
C THR A 40 -12.49 8.26 5.58
N THR A 41 -13.66 7.76 5.19
CA THR A 41 -14.40 6.74 5.97
C THR A 41 -13.67 5.40 5.90
N ALA A 42 -13.21 4.99 4.71
CA ALA A 42 -12.44 3.77 4.54
C ALA A 42 -11.14 3.78 5.35
N ALA A 43 -10.38 4.89 5.31
CA ALA A 43 -9.17 5.05 6.12
C ALA A 43 -9.45 4.87 7.62
N ARG A 44 -10.52 5.49 8.13
CA ARG A 44 -10.93 5.33 9.54
C ARG A 44 -11.34 3.91 9.88
N PHE A 45 -12.02 3.20 8.97
CA PHE A 45 -12.40 1.80 9.17
C PHE A 45 -11.17 0.91 9.43
N TYR A 46 -10.09 1.13 8.68
CA TYR A 46 -8.83 0.40 8.84
C TYR A 46 -7.89 0.98 9.91
N CYS A 47 -8.30 2.01 10.64
CA CYS A 47 -7.49 2.72 11.63
C CYS A 47 -6.16 3.25 11.06
N VAL A 48 -6.15 3.63 9.78
CA VAL A 48 -5.03 4.31 9.13
C VAL A 48 -5.33 5.81 8.99
N PRO A 49 -4.30 6.68 8.94
CA PRO A 49 -4.52 8.07 8.54
C PRO A 49 -5.07 8.14 7.11
N THR A 50 -5.70 9.27 6.76
CA THR A 50 -5.96 9.57 5.34
C THR A 50 -4.65 9.77 4.60
N ALA A 51 -4.65 9.57 3.28
CA ALA A 51 -3.48 9.81 2.41
C ALA A 51 -2.89 11.21 2.64
N ALA A 52 -3.73 12.25 2.65
CA ALA A 52 -3.32 13.63 2.91
C ALA A 52 -2.69 13.84 4.30
N GLU A 53 -3.26 13.24 5.35
CA GLU A 53 -2.69 13.33 6.70
C GLU A 53 -1.36 12.59 6.82
N ALA A 54 -1.23 11.42 6.17
CA ALA A 54 -0.01 10.64 6.16
C ALA A 54 1.12 11.40 5.45
N LYS A 55 0.87 11.86 4.22
CA LYS A 55 1.80 12.69 3.45
C LYS A 55 2.26 13.93 4.20
N MET A 56 1.32 14.68 4.79
CA MET A 56 1.68 15.86 5.59
C MET A 56 2.62 15.52 6.75
N ARG A 57 2.40 14.39 7.43
CA ARG A 57 3.26 13.93 8.53
C ARG A 57 4.63 13.52 8.01
N THR A 58 4.71 12.69 6.97
CA THR A 58 5.98 12.26 6.39
C THR A 58 6.79 13.45 5.88
N ASP A 59 6.19 14.36 5.13
CA ASP A 59 6.84 15.57 4.62
C ASP A 59 7.37 16.46 5.75
N SER A 60 6.58 16.61 6.82
CA SER A 60 7.01 17.37 8.00
C SER A 60 8.24 16.72 8.66
N ARG A 61 8.23 15.39 8.81
CA ARG A 61 9.34 14.64 9.40
C ARG A 61 10.57 14.60 8.51
N ALA A 62 10.38 14.45 7.21
CA ALA A 62 11.45 14.47 6.21
C ALA A 62 12.16 15.82 6.20
N ARG A 63 11.41 16.93 6.20
CA ARG A 63 11.96 18.29 6.33
C ARG A 63 12.76 18.50 7.62
N CYS A 64 12.39 17.81 8.70
CA CYS A 64 13.11 17.86 9.97
C CYS A 64 14.26 16.85 10.08
N GLY A 65 14.51 15.99 9.07
CA GLY A 65 15.52 14.93 9.13
C GLY A 65 15.16 13.77 10.07
N HIS A 66 13.88 13.60 10.40
CA HIS A 66 13.36 12.59 11.35
C HIS A 66 12.39 11.59 10.70
N VAL A 67 12.34 11.53 9.37
CA VAL A 67 11.53 10.54 8.65
C VAL A 67 12.06 9.14 8.93
N THR A 68 11.16 8.20 9.15
CA THR A 68 11.46 6.79 9.37
C THR A 68 10.84 5.96 8.26
N TRP A 69 11.33 4.74 8.08
CA TRP A 69 10.69 3.77 7.17
C TRP A 69 9.21 3.54 7.49
N ALA A 70 8.84 3.61 8.77
CA ALA A 70 7.44 3.48 9.18
C ALA A 70 6.58 4.67 8.73
N ASP A 71 7.12 5.89 8.77
CA ASP A 71 6.39 7.08 8.28
C ASP A 71 6.10 6.93 6.78
N ILE A 72 7.12 6.55 6.00
CA ILE A 72 6.98 6.33 4.55
C ILE A 72 6.01 5.19 4.26
N LEU A 73 6.17 4.03 4.91
CA LEU A 73 5.30 2.87 4.67
C LEU A 73 3.82 3.18 5.00
N ILE A 74 3.56 3.97 6.05
CA ILE A 74 2.20 4.38 6.41
C ILE A 74 1.61 5.34 5.36
N GLU A 75 2.42 6.25 4.79
CA GLU A 75 1.99 7.10 3.69
C GLU A 75 1.58 6.27 2.48
N GLU A 76 2.46 5.39 1.99
CA GLU A 76 2.16 4.57 0.81
C GLU A 76 0.94 3.66 1.04
N LEU A 77 0.80 3.10 2.25
CA LEU A 77 -0.36 2.29 2.60
C LEU A 77 -1.66 3.12 2.61
N ALA A 78 -1.60 4.36 3.11
CA ALA A 78 -2.76 5.25 3.14
C ALA A 78 -3.18 5.67 1.72
N GLU A 79 -2.22 5.96 0.84
CA GLU A 79 -2.45 6.26 -0.58
C GLU A 79 -3.03 5.03 -1.31
N ALA A 80 -2.52 3.82 -1.04
CA ALA A 80 -3.08 2.59 -1.60
C ALA A 80 -4.53 2.31 -1.16
N ILE A 81 -4.89 2.55 0.11
CA ILE A 81 -6.27 2.37 0.60
C ILE A 81 -7.21 3.40 -0.02
N GLU A 82 -6.77 4.66 -0.20
CA GLU A 82 -7.52 5.69 -0.90
C GLU A 82 -7.76 5.28 -2.37
N ALA A 83 -6.71 4.86 -3.08
CA ALA A 83 -6.80 4.40 -4.47
C ALA A 83 -7.73 3.17 -4.61
N ALA A 84 -7.68 2.23 -3.66
CA ALA A 84 -8.58 1.08 -3.64
C ALA A 84 -10.04 1.50 -3.47
N THR A 85 -10.32 2.46 -2.57
CA THR A 85 -11.67 2.99 -2.37
C THR A 85 -12.19 3.67 -3.64
N LEU A 86 -11.35 4.48 -4.29
CA LEU A 86 -11.71 5.16 -5.54
C LEU A 86 -11.93 4.19 -6.71
N LEU A 87 -11.23 3.05 -6.73
CA LEU A 87 -11.44 2.01 -7.73
C LEU A 87 -12.84 1.39 -7.58
N GLU A 88 -13.28 1.08 -6.36
CA GLU A 88 -14.62 0.52 -6.15
C GLU A 88 -15.72 1.49 -6.59
N ASP A 89 -15.54 2.80 -6.37
CA ASP A 89 -16.46 3.84 -6.84
C ASP A 89 -16.42 4.06 -8.37
N ALA A 90 -15.30 3.69 -9.02
CA ALA A 90 -15.07 3.90 -10.45
C ALA A 90 -15.73 2.85 -11.36
N ILE A 91 -16.15 1.70 -10.81
CA ILE A 91 -16.67 0.55 -11.58
C ILE A 91 -17.89 0.93 -12.42
N ASP A 92 -18.69 1.91 -11.97
CA ASP A 92 -19.89 2.36 -12.67
C ASP A 92 -19.65 3.47 -13.72
N VAL A 93 -18.41 3.96 -13.85
CA VAL A 93 -18.06 5.06 -14.78
C VAL A 93 -17.19 4.54 -15.94
N ALA A 94 -17.80 4.43 -17.12
CA ALA A 94 -17.14 3.92 -18.33
C ALA A 94 -15.82 4.64 -18.63
N GLY A 95 -14.72 3.88 -18.66
CA GLY A 95 -13.36 4.36 -18.96
C GLY A 95 -12.56 4.86 -17.75
N TYR A 96 -13.19 5.09 -16.59
CA TYR A 96 -12.51 5.54 -15.38
C TYR A 96 -11.86 4.38 -14.60
N GLU A 97 -12.47 3.18 -14.64
CA GLU A 97 -11.97 1.98 -13.96
C GLU A 97 -10.52 1.63 -14.32
N GLN A 98 -10.15 1.69 -15.61
CA GLN A 98 -8.77 1.38 -16.03
C GLN A 98 -7.75 2.35 -15.44
N THR A 99 -8.13 3.63 -15.34
CA THR A 99 -7.26 4.66 -14.74
C THR A 99 -7.14 4.43 -13.24
N ALA A 100 -8.25 4.22 -12.54
CA ALA A 100 -8.26 3.95 -11.10
C ALA A 100 -7.48 2.67 -10.75
N ARG A 101 -7.61 1.62 -11.56
CA ARG A 101 -6.86 0.36 -11.41
C ARG A 101 -5.36 0.59 -11.55
N ARG A 102 -4.95 1.40 -12.53
CA ARG A 102 -3.53 1.75 -12.71
C ARG A 102 -2.98 2.50 -11.51
N VAL A 103 -3.73 3.47 -10.98
CA VAL A 103 -3.33 4.22 -9.78
C VAL A 103 -3.15 3.27 -8.59
N LEU A 104 -4.11 2.37 -8.34
CA LEU A 104 -3.95 1.38 -7.25
C LEU A 104 -2.71 0.49 -7.44
N ILE A 105 -2.41 0.05 -8.67
CA ILE A 105 -1.19 -0.72 -8.95
C ILE A 105 0.06 0.11 -8.64
N GLU A 106 0.08 1.38 -9.04
CA GLU A 106 1.20 2.29 -8.77
C GLU A 106 1.43 2.40 -7.24
N GLU A 107 0.39 2.64 -6.45
CA GLU A 107 0.53 2.73 -4.98
C GLU A 107 0.96 1.41 -4.32
N LEU A 108 0.40 0.27 -4.75
CA LEU A 108 0.83 -1.04 -4.24
C LEU A 108 2.30 -1.34 -4.56
N VAL A 109 2.79 -0.87 -5.70
CA VAL A 109 4.22 -0.96 -6.05
C VAL A 109 5.04 -0.04 -5.16
N GLN A 110 4.57 1.16 -4.82
CA GLN A 110 5.26 2.05 -3.87
C GLN A 110 5.36 1.41 -2.47
N VAL A 111 4.26 0.84 -1.96
CA VAL A 111 4.25 0.06 -0.69
C VAL A 111 5.30 -1.05 -0.74
N ALA A 112 5.31 -1.84 -1.81
CA ALA A 112 6.27 -2.93 -1.98
C ALA A 112 7.73 -2.42 -2.05
N ALA A 113 7.98 -1.32 -2.77
CA ALA A 113 9.31 -0.73 -2.90
C ALA A 113 9.86 -0.25 -1.56
N VAL A 114 9.03 0.35 -0.70
CA VAL A 114 9.42 0.79 0.64
C VAL A 114 9.72 -0.41 1.54
N ALA A 115 8.86 -1.43 1.53
CA ALA A 115 9.07 -2.64 2.32
C ALA A 115 10.34 -3.40 1.91
N VAL A 116 10.61 -3.49 0.60
CA VAL A 116 11.80 -4.14 0.05
C VAL A 116 13.07 -3.38 0.47
N GLN A 117 13.11 -2.06 0.25
CA GLN A 117 14.27 -1.23 0.63
C GLN A 117 14.53 -1.27 2.15
N TRP A 118 13.48 -1.27 2.96
CA TRP A 118 13.64 -1.40 4.42
C TRP A 118 14.26 -2.76 4.80
N ALA A 119 13.82 -3.86 4.17
CA ALA A 119 14.39 -5.19 4.41
C ALA A 119 15.85 -5.29 3.97
N GLU A 120 16.20 -4.74 2.80
CA GLU A 120 17.59 -4.63 2.33
C GLU A 120 18.44 -3.90 3.35
N LYS A 121 17.96 -2.74 3.83
CA LYS A 121 18.69 -1.93 4.81
C LYS A 121 19.00 -2.69 6.10
N LEU A 122 18.04 -3.48 6.59
CA LEU A 122 18.21 -4.32 7.78
C LEU A 122 19.14 -5.51 7.55
N GLY A 123 19.14 -6.09 6.35
CA GLY A 123 20.03 -7.19 5.97
C GLY A 123 21.42 -6.74 5.48
N GLY A 124 21.76 -5.47 5.70
CA GLY A 124 23.06 -4.88 5.38
C GLY A 124 23.27 -4.52 3.91
N GLY A 125 22.21 -4.39 3.12
CA GLY A 125 22.23 -3.67 1.85
C GLY A 125 22.49 -2.18 2.10
N GLU A 126 23.23 -1.53 1.18
CA GLU A 126 23.56 -0.10 1.28
C GLU A 126 22.31 0.79 1.23
#